data_AF-A0A7Y4WEU9-F1
#
_entry.id   AF-A0A7Y4WEU9-F1
#
_cell.length_a   1.000
_cell.length_b   1.000
_cell.length_c   1.000
_cell.angle_alpha   90.00
_cell.angle_beta   90.00
_cell.angle_gamma   90.00
#
_symmetry.space_group_name_H-M   'P 1'
#
loop_
_entity.id
_entity.type
_entity.pdbx_description
1 polymer ?
#
loop_
_entity_poly.entity_id
_entity_poly.type
_entity_poly.pdbx_seq_one_letter_code
_entity_poly.pdbx_strand_id
1 'polypeptide(L)'
;YRSRHSFADRLYNPRSGMGIFYRWKPRNPRRLSAEKGIPVPAVHVSVLERILQAPEGYAPGNLPPDCAFVTTEADPMLDVITLAGAVANAHGGRTALSLAEKQGQWVKVGFAAYLTFIAGTAGALLAAIAGNLWNTTSAGDAVRAALPLVQMFPINLVTAVLGDPIASSLLVAGLGFGYVLSSVSDRHTKEVYSAFWHEHRPAMRDAIRRTPADAPDGTKQC
;
A
#
# COMPACT_ATOMS: atom_id res chain seq x y z
N TYR A 1 -20.54 6.14 6.48
CA TYR A 1 -19.64 5.10 5.91
C TYR A 1 -19.25 4.00 6.92
N ARG A 2 -19.18 4.27 8.24
CA ARG A 2 -18.61 3.33 9.25
C ARG A 2 -19.50 2.18 9.76
N SER A 3 -20.78 2.06 9.39
CA SER A 3 -21.74 1.17 10.09
C SER A 3 -22.37 0.05 9.26
N ARG A 4 -21.85 -0.26 8.06
CA ARG A 4 -22.30 -1.45 7.30
C ARG A 4 -21.22 -2.52 7.33
N HIS A 5 -21.44 -3.59 8.11
CA HIS A 5 -20.63 -4.79 8.05
C HIS A 5 -20.76 -5.40 6.65
N SER A 6 -19.64 -5.48 5.93
CA SER A 6 -19.52 -6.27 4.71
C SER A 6 -19.13 -7.68 5.11
N PHE A 7 -19.69 -8.70 4.46
CA PHE A 7 -19.29 -10.11 4.66
C PHE A 7 -17.81 -10.37 4.30
N ALA A 8 -17.15 -9.40 3.63
CA ALA A 8 -15.72 -9.35 3.38
C ALA A 8 -14.98 -8.50 4.44
N ASP A 9 -15.31 -8.72 5.72
CA ASP A 9 -14.68 -8.05 6.87
C ASP A 9 -13.17 -8.31 6.86
N ARG A 10 -12.37 -7.23 6.92
CA ARG A 10 -10.90 -7.10 6.79
C ARG A 10 -10.12 -8.38 6.53
N LEU A 11 -10.33 -9.03 5.38
CA LEU A 11 -9.55 -10.25 5.09
C LEU A 11 -8.05 -9.93 4.99
N TYR A 12 -7.69 -8.70 4.58
CA TYR A 12 -6.31 -8.21 4.61
C TYR A 12 -6.25 -6.69 4.39
N ASN A 13 -5.81 -5.92 5.39
CA ASN A 13 -5.27 -4.58 5.15
C ASN A 13 -3.73 -4.66 5.16
N PRO A 14 -3.05 -4.66 4.00
CA PRO A 14 -1.58 -4.73 3.94
C PRO A 14 -0.90 -3.58 4.69
N ARG A 15 -1.64 -2.52 5.02
CA ARG A 15 -1.16 -1.34 5.74
C ARG A 15 -1.43 -1.38 7.25
N SER A 16 -2.19 -2.34 7.78
CA SER A 16 -2.55 -2.39 9.22
C SER A 16 -1.66 -3.30 10.07
N GLY A 17 -0.49 -3.74 9.60
CA GLY A 17 0.43 -4.60 10.35
C GLY A 17 1.88 -4.14 10.29
N MET A 18 2.77 -4.85 10.99
CA MET A 18 4.24 -4.64 10.93
C MET A 18 4.87 -5.09 9.61
N GLY A 19 4.07 -5.54 8.63
CA GLY A 19 4.50 -5.91 7.28
C GLY A 19 4.93 -4.69 6.46
N ILE A 20 6.14 -4.19 6.72
CA ILE A 20 6.68 -2.95 6.16
C ILE A 20 6.88 -3.02 4.62
N PHE A 21 7.24 -4.20 4.11
CA PHE A 21 7.71 -4.34 2.72
C PHE A 21 6.64 -4.11 1.65
N TYR A 22 5.37 -4.39 1.95
CA TYR A 22 4.27 -4.22 0.97
C TYR A 22 3.69 -2.80 0.95
N ARG A 23 4.05 -1.94 1.92
CA ARG A 23 3.47 -0.60 2.09
C ARG A 23 4.10 0.46 1.18
N TRP A 24 5.43 0.39 0.99
CA TRP A 24 6.20 1.49 0.39
C TRP A 24 6.73 1.23 -1.02
N LYS A 25 6.29 0.15 -1.65
CA LYS A 25 6.59 -0.14 -3.06
C LYS A 25 5.33 -0.66 -3.76
N PRO A 26 4.34 0.23 -4.04
CA PRO A 26 3.14 -0.19 -4.73
C PRO A 26 3.52 -0.83 -6.06
N ARG A 27 2.93 -1.99 -6.32
CA ARG A 27 3.15 -2.72 -7.57
C ARG A 27 2.64 -1.90 -8.73
N ASN A 28 3.47 -1.58 -9.71
CA ASN A 28 3.06 -0.91 -10.95
C ASN A 28 2.86 -1.99 -12.04
N PRO A 29 1.62 -2.41 -12.34
CA PRO A 29 1.38 -3.51 -13.29
C PRO A 29 1.79 -3.12 -14.70
N ARG A 30 1.61 -1.86 -15.11
CA ARG A 30 2.08 -1.34 -16.41
C ARG A 30 3.58 -1.57 -16.58
N ARG A 31 4.38 -1.11 -15.61
CA ARG A 31 5.83 -1.29 -15.63
C ARG A 31 6.23 -2.77 -15.63
N LEU A 32 5.60 -3.60 -14.79
CA LEU A 32 5.91 -5.02 -14.72
C LEU A 32 5.55 -5.78 -16.00
N SER A 33 4.43 -5.42 -16.63
CA SER A 33 4.04 -5.97 -17.93
C SER A 33 5.07 -5.57 -18.99
N ALA A 34 5.45 -4.29 -19.06
CA ALA A 34 6.45 -3.81 -19.99
C ALA A 34 7.83 -4.50 -19.82
N GLU A 35 8.29 -4.69 -18.59
CA GLU A 35 9.53 -5.43 -18.27
C GLU A 35 9.49 -6.90 -18.73
N LYS A 36 8.30 -7.46 -18.96
CA LYS A 36 8.09 -8.82 -19.47
C LYS A 36 7.70 -8.87 -20.95
N GLY A 37 7.77 -7.75 -21.67
CA GLY A 37 7.35 -7.67 -23.07
C GLY A 37 5.83 -7.83 -23.26
N ILE A 38 5.04 -7.64 -22.20
CA ILE A 38 3.57 -7.66 -22.27
C ILE A 38 3.12 -6.20 -22.52
N PRO A 39 2.57 -5.88 -23.70
CA PRO A 39 2.28 -4.50 -24.06
C PRO A 39 1.09 -3.92 -23.29
N VAL A 40 0.11 -4.75 -22.94
CA VAL A 40 -1.14 -4.34 -22.30
C VAL A 40 -1.40 -5.22 -21.07
N PRO A 41 -1.45 -4.64 -19.85
CA PRO A 41 -1.77 -5.40 -18.65
C PRO A 41 -3.20 -5.94 -18.69
N ALA A 42 -3.37 -7.26 -18.55
CA ALA A 42 -4.69 -7.89 -18.42
C ALA A 42 -5.17 -7.83 -16.96
N VAL A 43 -6.40 -7.38 -16.74
CA VAL A 43 -7.03 -7.25 -15.43
C VAL A 43 -8.37 -7.96 -15.45
N HIS A 44 -8.61 -8.83 -14.47
CA HIS A 44 -9.90 -9.52 -14.39
C HIS A 44 -11.02 -8.55 -13.97
N VAL A 45 -12.20 -8.67 -14.58
CA VAL A 45 -13.37 -7.79 -14.33
C VAL A 45 -13.78 -7.73 -12.85
N SER A 46 -13.59 -8.83 -12.11
CA SER A 46 -13.87 -8.89 -10.66
C SER A 46 -13.03 -7.91 -9.82
N VAL A 47 -11.89 -7.44 -10.33
CA VAL A 47 -11.12 -6.37 -9.68
C VAL A 47 -11.95 -5.10 -9.63
N LEU A 48 -12.57 -4.72 -10.74
CA LEU A 48 -13.36 -3.50 -10.81
C LEU A 48 -14.70 -3.64 -10.06
N GLU A 49 -15.33 -4.81 -10.10
CA GLU A 49 -16.50 -5.09 -9.25
C GLU A 49 -16.19 -4.84 -7.78
N ARG A 50 -15.01 -5.25 -7.29
CA ARG A 50 -14.57 -4.98 -5.91
C ARG A 50 -14.31 -3.49 -5.65
N ILE A 51 -13.73 -2.77 -6.61
CA ILE A 51 -13.55 -1.30 -6.52
C ILE A 51 -14.90 -0.60 -6.40
N LEU A 52 -15.89 -1.04 -7.18
CA LEU A 52 -17.23 -0.47 -7.20
C LEU A 52 -18.03 -0.77 -5.93
N GLN A 53 -17.90 -1.99 -5.41
CA GLN A 53 -18.46 -2.38 -4.12
C GLN A 53 -17.78 -1.61 -2.98
N ALA A 54 -16.50 -1.27 -3.14
CA ALA A 54 -15.65 -0.60 -2.17
C ALA A 54 -15.81 -1.16 -0.74
N PRO A 55 -15.68 -2.48 -0.54
CA PRO A 55 -15.72 -3.05 0.80
C PRO A 55 -14.65 -2.36 1.65
N GLU A 56 -15.04 -1.78 2.78
CA GLU A 56 -14.13 -1.16 3.76
C GLU A 56 -13.22 -0.03 3.24
N GLY A 57 -13.57 0.56 2.11
CA GLY A 57 -12.78 1.61 1.47
C GLY A 57 -11.67 1.05 0.59
N TYR A 58 -11.80 -0.20 0.15
CA TYR A 58 -10.93 -0.80 -0.86
C TYR A 58 -10.89 0.07 -2.12
N ALA A 59 -9.73 0.68 -2.35
CA ALA A 59 -9.47 1.67 -3.38
C ALA A 59 -8.03 1.45 -3.91
N PRO A 60 -7.79 0.41 -4.73
CA PRO A 60 -6.48 0.13 -5.26
C PRO A 60 -6.05 1.27 -6.19
N GLY A 61 -4.95 1.94 -5.89
CA GLY A 61 -4.40 3.00 -6.76
C GLY A 61 -3.61 2.48 -7.96
N ASN A 62 -3.52 1.15 -8.15
CA ASN A 62 -2.55 0.55 -9.06
C ASN A 62 -3.18 0.03 -10.37
N LEU A 63 -4.44 0.39 -10.67
CA LEU A 63 -5.03 0.01 -11.96
C LEU A 63 -4.43 0.87 -13.09
N PRO A 64 -3.82 0.27 -14.13
CA PRO A 64 -3.30 1.02 -15.27
C PRO A 64 -4.43 1.59 -16.13
N PRO A 65 -4.29 2.80 -16.70
CA PRO A 65 -5.31 3.37 -17.57
C PRO A 65 -5.44 2.72 -18.96
N ASP A 66 -4.46 1.92 -19.34
CA ASP A 66 -4.43 1.17 -20.60
C ASP A 66 -4.68 -0.32 -20.39
N CYS A 67 -5.20 -0.75 -19.25
CA CYS A 67 -5.42 -2.18 -19.01
C CYS A 67 -6.51 -2.74 -19.93
N ALA A 68 -6.34 -4.00 -20.33
CA ALA A 68 -7.40 -4.80 -20.96
C ALA A 68 -8.17 -5.56 -19.88
N PHE A 69 -9.49 -5.59 -19.99
CA PHE A 69 -10.32 -6.39 -19.08
C PHE A 69 -10.52 -7.80 -19.63
N VAL A 70 -10.39 -8.80 -18.75
CA VAL A 70 -10.63 -10.21 -19.05
C VAL A 70 -11.69 -10.77 -18.11
N THR A 71 -12.45 -11.75 -18.61
CA THR A 71 -13.53 -12.43 -17.90
C THR A 71 -13.38 -13.94 -18.09
N THR A 72 -13.86 -14.71 -17.13
CA THR A 72 -13.93 -16.18 -17.21
C THR A 72 -15.19 -16.68 -17.91
N GLU A 73 -16.20 -15.82 -18.11
CA GLU A 73 -17.44 -16.17 -18.81
C GLU A 73 -17.16 -16.30 -20.32
N ALA A 74 -17.67 -17.37 -20.96
CA ALA A 74 -17.46 -17.65 -22.38
C ALA A 74 -18.21 -16.67 -23.30
N ASP A 75 -19.40 -16.21 -22.86
CA ASP A 75 -20.18 -15.15 -23.48
C ASP A 75 -20.54 -14.10 -22.41
N PRO A 76 -19.63 -13.15 -22.16
CA PRO A 76 -19.85 -12.16 -21.14
C PRO A 76 -20.90 -11.16 -21.61
N MET A 77 -21.97 -11.01 -20.83
CA MET A 77 -22.95 -9.91 -21.01
C MET A 77 -22.37 -8.51 -20.71
N LEU A 78 -21.04 -8.40 -20.64
CA LEU A 78 -20.27 -7.24 -20.21
C LEU A 78 -19.38 -6.78 -21.34
N ASP A 79 -19.57 -5.55 -21.79
CA ASP A 79 -18.69 -4.91 -22.75
C ASP A 79 -17.37 -4.47 -22.09
N VAL A 80 -16.38 -5.36 -22.16
CA VAL A 80 -15.03 -5.13 -21.63
C VAL A 80 -14.29 -3.97 -22.31
N ILE A 81 -14.67 -3.58 -23.54
CA ILE A 81 -14.06 -2.46 -24.27
C ILE A 81 -14.58 -1.14 -23.69
N THR A 82 -15.89 -1.02 -23.53
CA THR A 82 -16.52 0.13 -22.86
C THR A 82 -16.00 0.27 -21.43
N LEU A 83 -15.79 -0.85 -20.74
CA LEU A 83 -15.19 -0.87 -19.41
C LEU A 83 -13.76 -0.33 -19.36
N ALA A 84 -12.91 -0.79 -20.27
CA ALA A 84 -11.54 -0.28 -20.41
C ALA A 84 -11.54 1.22 -20.76
N GLY A 85 -12.46 1.66 -21.61
CA GLY A 85 -12.68 3.07 -21.95
C GLY A 85 -13.06 3.92 -20.73
N ALA A 86 -13.97 3.44 -19.89
CA ALA A 86 -14.39 4.13 -18.68
C ALA A 86 -13.22 4.31 -17.68
N VAL A 87 -12.39 3.27 -17.50
CA VAL A 87 -11.19 3.36 -16.67
C VAL A 87 -10.17 4.32 -17.27
N ALA A 88 -9.89 4.22 -18.57
CA ALA A 88 -8.98 5.13 -19.25
C ALA A 88 -9.42 6.59 -19.08
N ASN A 89 -10.71 6.87 -19.30
CA ASN A 89 -11.28 8.21 -19.15
C ASN A 89 -11.17 8.73 -17.72
N ALA A 90 -11.40 7.87 -16.71
CA ALA A 90 -11.23 8.26 -15.30
C ALA A 90 -9.81 8.73 -14.98
N HIS A 91 -8.80 8.18 -15.64
CA HIS A 91 -7.41 8.59 -15.47
C HIS A 91 -7.02 9.83 -16.30
N GLY A 92 -7.86 10.26 -17.26
CA GLY A 92 -7.57 11.30 -18.24
C GLY A 92 -7.05 10.78 -19.59
N GLY A 93 -7.29 9.51 -19.92
CA GLY A 93 -6.90 8.85 -21.16
C GLY A 93 -5.97 7.65 -20.96
N ARG A 94 -5.77 6.83 -22.01
CA ARG A 94 -4.99 5.58 -21.95
C ARG A 94 -3.50 5.79 -21.67
N THR A 95 -2.95 6.93 -22.10
CA THR A 95 -1.55 7.31 -21.90
C THR A 95 -1.31 8.07 -20.60
N ALA A 96 -2.36 8.37 -19.84
CA ALA A 96 -2.23 9.06 -18.57
C ALA A 96 -1.42 8.23 -17.56
N LEU A 97 -0.84 8.91 -16.58
CA LEU A 97 -0.19 8.23 -15.47
C LEU A 97 -1.22 7.50 -14.59
N SER A 98 -0.87 6.32 -14.12
CA SER A 98 -1.64 5.63 -13.09
C SER A 98 -1.64 6.46 -11.78
N LEU A 99 -2.62 6.23 -10.91
CA LEU A 99 -2.67 6.90 -9.61
C LEU A 99 -1.43 6.59 -8.76
N ALA A 100 -0.92 5.37 -8.82
CA ALA A 100 0.30 4.95 -8.16
C ALA A 100 1.53 5.77 -8.59
N GLU A 101 1.63 6.08 -9.89
CA GLU A 101 2.71 6.91 -10.44
C GLU A 101 2.54 8.37 -10.02
N LYS A 102 1.32 8.91 -10.09
CA LYS A 102 1.00 10.26 -9.60
C LYS A 102 1.33 10.43 -8.11
N GLN A 103 1.16 9.38 -7.32
CA GLN A 103 1.43 9.35 -5.88
C GLN A 103 2.87 8.95 -5.51
N GLY A 104 3.78 8.82 -6.47
CA GLY A 104 5.15 8.36 -6.23
C GLY A 104 5.94 9.19 -5.21
N GLN A 105 5.66 10.50 -5.09
CA GLN A 105 6.31 11.34 -4.07
C GLN A 105 5.86 10.97 -2.65
N TRP A 106 4.58 10.68 -2.44
CA TRP A 106 4.06 10.27 -1.13
C TRP A 106 4.53 8.87 -0.71
N VAL A 107 4.77 8.00 -1.70
CA VAL A 107 5.46 6.72 -1.47
C VAL A 107 6.87 6.96 -0.95
N LYS A 108 7.62 7.92 -1.51
CA LYS A 108 8.96 8.29 -1.02
C LYS A 108 8.91 8.87 0.40
N VAL A 109 7.91 9.69 0.74
CA VAL A 109 7.70 10.19 2.11
C VAL A 109 7.50 9.03 3.08
N GLY A 110 6.69 8.05 2.69
CA GLY A 110 6.50 6.84 3.47
C GLY A 110 7.76 5.98 3.63
N PHE A 111 8.57 5.89 2.58
CA PHE A 111 9.88 5.24 2.66
C PHE A 111 10.84 6.00 3.58
N ALA A 112 10.85 7.33 3.55
CA ALA A 112 11.60 8.15 4.50
C ALA A 112 11.12 7.95 5.94
N ALA A 113 9.81 7.80 6.15
CA ALA A 113 9.23 7.44 7.45
C ALA A 113 9.79 6.10 7.98
N TYR A 114 9.96 5.13 7.08
CA TYR A 114 10.58 3.85 7.42
C TYR A 114 12.08 4.01 7.74
N LEU A 115 12.84 4.74 6.91
CA LEU A 115 14.26 4.96 7.17
C LEU A 115 14.52 5.68 8.49
N THR A 116 13.68 6.65 8.85
CA THR A 116 13.79 7.39 10.10
C THR A 116 13.48 6.53 11.32
N PHE A 117 12.50 5.61 11.22
CA PHE A 117 12.25 4.58 12.23
C PHE A 117 13.48 3.68 12.45
N ILE A 118 14.08 3.17 11.35
CA ILE A 118 15.26 2.30 11.42
C ILE A 118 16.47 3.05 11.96
N ALA A 119 16.74 4.26 11.47
CA ALA A 119 17.85 5.09 11.90
C ALA A 119 17.73 5.47 13.38
N GLY A 120 16.54 5.83 13.85
CA GLY A 120 16.31 6.12 15.28
C GLY A 120 16.53 4.90 16.16
N THR A 121 16.01 3.74 15.75
CA THR A 121 16.18 2.49 16.51
C THR A 121 17.65 2.05 16.55
N ALA A 122 18.32 2.01 15.40
CA ALA A 122 19.73 1.63 15.31
C ALA A 122 20.63 2.65 16.02
N GLY A 123 20.37 3.95 15.86
CA GLY A 123 21.10 5.02 16.53
C GLY A 123 20.99 4.95 18.04
N ALA A 124 19.79 4.69 18.57
CA ALA A 124 19.56 4.49 20.00
C ALA A 124 20.34 3.28 20.54
N LEU A 125 20.32 2.15 19.81
CA LEU A 125 21.07 0.96 20.19
C LEU A 125 22.58 1.21 20.21
N LEU A 126 23.11 1.85 19.16
CA LEU A 126 24.53 2.18 19.08
C LEU A 126 24.97 3.15 20.18
N ALA A 127 24.15 4.17 20.48
CA ALA A 127 24.42 5.12 21.56
C ALA A 127 24.46 4.41 22.92
N ALA A 128 23.49 3.54 23.21
CA ALA A 128 23.46 2.78 24.46
C ALA A 128 24.68 1.85 24.59
N ILE A 129 25.08 1.17 23.51
CA ILE A 129 26.28 0.31 23.51
C ILE A 129 27.54 1.15 23.75
N ALA A 130 27.67 2.28 23.06
CA ALA A 130 28.84 3.13 23.18
C ALA A 130 28.97 3.75 24.58
N GLY A 131 27.86 4.21 25.17
CA GLY A 131 27.81 4.72 26.54
C GLY A 131 28.27 3.67 27.57
N ASN A 132 27.88 2.40 27.40
CA ASN A 132 28.36 1.31 28.25
C ASN A 132 29.87 1.07 28.07
N LEU A 133 30.37 1.09 26.83
CA LEU A 133 31.79 0.87 26.54
C LEU A 133 32.69 1.99 27.08
N TRP A 134 32.27 3.26 26.95
CA TRP A 134 33.05 4.42 27.45
C TRP A 134 33.26 4.42 28.95
N ASN A 135 32.33 3.85 29.71
CA ASN A 135 32.41 3.74 31.17
C ASN A 135 33.25 2.53 31.64
N THR A 136 33.78 1.74 30.70
CA THR A 136 34.53 0.53 31.01
C THR A 136 36.04 0.82 31.03
N THR A 137 36.68 0.62 32.18
CA THR A 137 38.10 0.98 32.39
C THR A 137 39.11 -0.09 31.95
N SER A 138 38.69 -1.30 31.57
CA SER A 138 39.60 -2.36 31.12
C SER A 138 39.10 -3.13 29.88
N ALA A 139 40.04 -3.61 29.05
CA ALA A 139 39.73 -4.38 27.84
C ALA A 139 39.05 -5.73 28.14
N GLY A 140 39.35 -6.33 29.29
CA GLY A 140 38.69 -7.57 29.76
C GLY A 140 37.25 -7.35 30.18
N ASP A 141 36.94 -6.18 30.74
CA ASP A 141 35.58 -5.77 31.08
C ASP A 141 34.78 -5.37 29.85
N ALA A 142 35.42 -4.84 28.80
CA ALA A 142 34.74 -4.53 27.53
C ALA A 142 34.22 -5.79 26.82
N VAL A 143 35.00 -6.88 26.80
CA VAL A 143 34.57 -8.18 26.27
C VAL A 143 33.46 -8.79 27.14
N ARG A 144 33.56 -8.66 28.47
CA ARG A 144 32.52 -9.10 29.41
C ARG A 144 31.24 -8.26 29.37
N ALA A 145 31.33 -6.98 28.98
CA ALA A 145 30.19 -6.08 28.77
C ALA A 145 29.51 -6.32 27.41
N ALA A 146 30.25 -6.76 26.39
CA ALA A 146 29.71 -7.13 25.09
C ALA A 146 29.02 -8.50 25.08
N LEU A 147 29.46 -9.44 25.94
CA LEU A 147 28.90 -10.79 26.02
C LEU A 147 27.40 -10.85 26.39
N PRO A 148 26.88 -10.07 27.36
CA PRO A 148 25.45 -10.05 27.64
C PRO A 148 24.66 -9.35 26.53
N LEU A 149 25.20 -8.38 25.77
CA LEU A 149 24.49 -7.82 24.61
C LEU A 149 24.13 -8.88 23.55
N VAL A 150 24.92 -9.94 23.44
CA VAL A 150 24.68 -11.09 22.53
C VAL A 150 23.74 -12.13 23.16
N GLN A 151 23.73 -12.25 24.50
CA GLN A 151 22.90 -13.20 25.26
C GLN A 151 21.61 -12.58 25.85
N MET A 152 21.38 -11.28 25.66
CA MET A 152 20.37 -10.52 26.39
C MET A 152 18.96 -10.88 25.92
N PHE A 153 18.17 -11.37 26.87
CA PHE A 153 16.73 -11.14 26.89
C PHE A 153 16.43 -9.64 26.64
N PRO A 154 15.35 -9.31 25.91
CA PRO A 154 15.07 -7.95 25.43
C PRO A 154 15.00 -6.87 26.53
N ILE A 155 14.78 -7.26 27.79
CA ILE A 155 14.55 -6.32 28.91
C ILE A 155 15.80 -5.50 29.23
N ASN A 156 16.98 -6.11 29.32
CA ASN A 156 18.20 -5.38 29.71
C ASN A 156 18.63 -4.35 28.66
N LEU A 157 18.42 -4.67 27.38
CA LEU A 157 18.67 -3.74 26.28
C LEU A 157 17.69 -2.57 26.31
N VAL A 158 16.41 -2.84 26.58
CA VAL A 158 15.39 -1.80 26.76
C VAL A 158 15.75 -0.89 27.93
N THR A 159 16.14 -1.44 29.08
CA THR A 159 16.55 -0.63 30.23
C THR A 159 17.81 0.19 29.94
N ALA A 160 18.77 -0.34 29.18
CA ALA A 160 19.96 0.41 28.78
C ALA A 160 19.63 1.59 27.86
N VAL A 161 18.76 1.37 26.86
CA VAL A 161 18.31 2.44 25.95
C VAL A 161 17.47 3.50 26.68
N LEU A 162 16.61 3.08 27.61
CA LEU A 162 15.77 4.01 28.39
C LEU A 162 16.55 4.75 29.48
N GLY A 163 17.63 4.16 30.00
CA GLY A 163 18.50 4.78 31.00
C GLY A 163 19.47 5.81 30.43
N ASP A 164 19.80 5.73 29.14
CA ASP A 164 20.68 6.69 28.46
C ASP A 164 19.84 7.83 27.83
N PRO A 165 20.08 9.10 28.21
CA PRO A 165 19.29 10.23 27.72
C PRO A 165 19.48 10.51 26.22
N ILE A 166 20.65 10.19 25.65
CA ILE A 166 20.92 10.36 24.22
C ILE A 166 20.24 9.25 23.44
N ALA A 167 20.39 7.99 23.87
CA ALA A 167 19.77 6.84 23.23
C ALA A 167 18.24 6.95 23.23
N SER A 168 17.64 7.28 24.38
CA SER A 168 16.20 7.47 24.51
C SER A 168 15.69 8.63 23.64
N SER A 169 16.41 9.75 23.58
CA SER A 169 16.05 10.88 22.71
C SER A 169 16.08 10.51 21.23
N LEU A 170 17.11 9.77 20.77
CA LEU A 170 17.20 9.28 19.39
C LEU A 170 16.06 8.32 19.04
N LEU A 171 15.71 7.42 19.98
CA LEU A 171 14.61 6.48 19.81
C LEU A 171 13.29 7.24 19.68
N VAL A 172 12.97 8.12 20.64
CA VAL A 172 11.72 8.89 20.65
C VAL A 172 11.62 9.78 19.41
N ALA A 173 12.69 10.48 19.02
CA ALA A 173 12.71 11.32 17.84
C ALA A 173 12.48 10.52 16.56
N GLY A 174 13.20 9.41 16.37
CA GLY A 174 13.06 8.56 15.19
C GLY A 174 11.69 7.89 15.09
N LEU A 175 11.16 7.37 16.21
CA LEU A 175 9.83 6.77 16.28
C LEU A 175 8.74 7.83 16.04
N GLY A 176 8.81 8.97 16.72
CA GLY A 176 7.83 10.04 16.60
C GLY A 176 7.80 10.65 15.21
N PHE A 177 8.96 11.00 14.65
CA PHE A 177 9.05 11.55 13.30
C PHE A 177 8.63 10.53 12.23
N GLY A 178 9.11 9.28 12.35
CA GLY A 178 8.68 8.19 11.48
C GLY A 178 7.17 7.96 11.55
N TYR A 179 6.57 7.98 12.74
CA TYR A 179 5.12 7.85 12.91
C TYR A 179 4.34 8.98 12.24
N VAL A 180 4.77 10.24 12.41
CA VAL A 180 4.11 11.40 11.79
C VAL A 180 4.18 11.31 10.27
N LEU A 181 5.36 11.11 9.69
CA LEU A 181 5.51 10.99 8.22
C LEU A 181 4.67 9.85 7.66
N SER A 182 4.70 8.70 8.34
CA SER A 182 3.92 7.50 8.00
C SER A 182 2.42 7.78 8.01
N SER A 183 1.93 8.47 9.04
CA SER A 183 0.51 8.82 9.19
C SER A 183 0.04 9.82 8.14
N VAL A 184 0.85 10.84 7.83
CA VAL A 184 0.53 11.84 6.81
C VAL A 184 0.50 11.21 5.42
N SER A 185 1.52 10.41 5.07
CA SER A 185 1.57 9.71 3.77
C SER A 185 0.38 8.77 3.58
N ASP A 186 0.02 7.99 4.61
CA ASP A 186 -1.10 7.06 4.53
C ASP A 186 -2.43 7.77 4.38
N ARG A 187 -2.65 8.84 5.17
CA ARG A 187 -3.88 9.64 5.12
C ARG A 187 -4.05 10.24 3.73
N HIS A 188 -3.01 10.89 3.21
CA HIS A 188 -3.03 11.47 1.88
C HIS A 188 -3.32 10.42 0.81
N THR A 189 -2.59 9.30 0.80
CA THR A 189 -2.76 8.23 -0.19
C THR A 189 -4.17 7.65 -0.15
N LYS A 190 -4.73 7.45 1.06
CA LYS A 190 -6.08 6.93 1.24
C LYS A 190 -7.13 7.92 0.73
N GLU A 191 -6.99 9.20 1.06
CA GLU A 191 -7.89 10.25 0.62
C GLU A 191 -7.89 10.35 -0.91
N VAL A 192 -6.71 10.42 -1.54
CA VAL A 192 -6.60 10.50 -3.01
C VAL A 192 -7.23 9.29 -3.71
N TYR A 193 -6.89 8.07 -3.28
CA TYR A 193 -7.39 6.87 -3.94
C TYR A 193 -8.91 6.72 -3.74
N SER A 194 -9.40 6.96 -2.53
CA SER A 194 -10.83 6.85 -2.26
C SER A 194 -11.64 7.93 -2.98
N ALA A 195 -11.16 9.17 -3.02
CA ALA A 195 -11.81 10.26 -3.73
C ALA A 195 -11.89 9.97 -5.24
N PHE A 196 -10.78 9.55 -5.85
CA PHE A 196 -10.73 9.23 -7.27
C PHE A 196 -11.77 8.19 -7.69
N TRP A 197 -11.82 7.05 -6.99
CA TRP A 197 -12.77 5.99 -7.33
C TRP A 197 -14.21 6.35 -6.95
N HIS A 198 -14.41 7.22 -5.95
CA HIS A 198 -15.73 7.69 -5.60
C HIS A 198 -16.32 8.58 -6.70
N GLU A 199 -15.53 9.52 -7.22
CA GLU A 199 -15.90 10.43 -8.30
C GLU A 199 -16.31 9.68 -9.57
N HIS A 200 -15.53 8.67 -9.96
CA HIS A 200 -15.75 7.95 -11.21
C HIS A 200 -16.65 6.71 -11.08
N ARG A 201 -17.16 6.43 -9.87
CA ARG A 201 -18.00 5.26 -9.59
C ARG A 201 -19.25 5.17 -10.47
N PRO A 202 -20.00 6.26 -10.75
CA PRO A 202 -21.21 6.18 -11.57
C PRO A 202 -20.91 5.68 -12.99
N ALA A 203 -19.94 6.29 -13.67
CA ALA A 203 -19.55 5.92 -15.03
C ALA A 203 -19.09 4.45 -15.12
N MET A 204 -18.32 3.99 -14.14
CA MET A 204 -17.89 2.58 -14.07
C MET A 204 -19.04 1.62 -13.78
N ARG A 205 -20.03 2.02 -12.97
CA ARG A 205 -21.23 1.21 -12.73
C ARG A 205 -22.04 1.05 -14.00
N ASP A 206 -22.20 2.12 -14.76
CA ASP A 206 -22.91 2.09 -16.03
C ASP A 206 -22.18 1.21 -17.04
N ALA A 207 -20.84 1.27 -17.08
CA ALA A 207 -20.02 0.38 -17.91
C ALA A 207 -20.05 -1.09 -17.47
N ILE A 208 -20.33 -1.38 -16.19
CA ILE A 208 -20.47 -2.75 -15.66
C ILE A 208 -21.89 -3.30 -15.78
N ARG A 209 -22.90 -2.45 -16.02
CA ARG A 209 -24.27 -2.93 -16.18
C ARG A 209 -24.28 -3.92 -17.33
N ARG A 210 -24.60 -5.16 -16.98
CA ARG A 210 -24.84 -6.24 -17.93
C ARG A 210 -26.13 -5.87 -18.66
N THR A 211 -26.02 -5.22 -19.81
CA THR A 211 -27.18 -5.04 -20.68
C THR A 211 -27.53 -6.43 -21.20
N PRO A 212 -28.77 -6.91 -20.99
CA PRO A 212 -29.23 -8.09 -21.72
C PRO A 212 -28.93 -7.90 -23.20
N ALA A 213 -28.34 -8.89 -23.86
CA ALA A 213 -28.34 -8.91 -25.31
C ALA A 213 -29.80 -8.66 -25.75
N ASP A 214 -30.02 -7.75 -26.70
CA ASP A 214 -31.34 -7.53 -27.27
C ASP A 214 -31.92 -8.91 -27.60
N ALA A 215 -33.07 -9.24 -27.00
CA ALA A 215 -33.70 -10.53 -27.24
C ALA A 215 -33.82 -10.68 -28.75
N PRO A 216 -33.35 -11.81 -29.34
CA PRO A 216 -33.39 -11.99 -30.78
C PRO A 216 -34.81 -11.70 -31.24
N ASP A 217 -34.92 -10.69 -32.10
CA ASP A 217 -36.15 -10.03 -32.50
C ASP A 217 -37.18 -11.11 -32.79
N GLY A 218 -38.11 -11.26 -31.83
CA GLY A 218 -39.03 -12.38 -31.80
C GLY A 218 -39.81 -12.36 -33.10
N THR A 219 -39.54 -13.35 -33.94
CA THR A 219 -40.25 -13.66 -35.15
C THR A 219 -41.74 -13.44 -34.91
N LYS A 220 -42.27 -12.36 -35.47
CA LYS A 220 -43.71 -12.18 -35.62
C LYS A 220 -44.19 -13.25 -36.60
N GLN A 221 -44.47 -14.44 -36.09
CA GLN A 221 -45.34 -15.39 -36.76
C GLN A 221 -46.78 -14.91 -36.52
N CYS A 222 -47.28 -14.13 -37.47
CA CYS A 222 -48.70 -14.06 -37.79
C CYS A 222 -48.88 -14.50 -39.24
#